data_AF-A0A843SIS3-F1
#
_entry.id   AF-A0A843SIS3-F1
#
_cell.length_a   1.000
_cell.length_b   1.000
_cell.length_c   1.000
_cell.angle_alpha   90.00
_cell.angle_beta   90.00
_cell.angle_gamma   90.00
#
_symmetry.space_group_name_H-M   'P 1'
#
loop_
_entity.id
_entity.type
_entity.pdbx_description
1 polymer ?
#
loop_
_entity_poly.entity_id
_entity_poly.type
_entity_poly.pdbx_seq_one_letter_code
_entity_poly.pdbx_strand_id
1 'polypeptide(L)'
;MSGRRRHARFVVADSEGVLRVACDVMVTATEDALIAISSEPAAVGEMLTIEMNVDGHVDRAPVRVEESRPVAAGGIVRHRIRLSRVVPTGRASAGAGTRRSQWKTDRNLRVVRPGTRLPD
;
A
#
# COMPACT_ATOMS: atom_id res chain seq x y z
N MET A 1 18.71 -21.13 -17.31
CA MET A 1 19.18 -19.83 -17.83
C MET A 1 18.09 -19.21 -18.71
N SER A 2 17.55 -18.06 -18.29
CA SER A 2 17.19 -16.91 -19.15
C SER A 2 16.39 -15.94 -18.28
N GLY A 3 17.05 -14.84 -17.90
CA GLY A 3 16.47 -13.78 -17.10
C GLY A 3 15.26 -13.18 -17.80
N ARG A 4 14.08 -13.40 -17.24
CA ARG A 4 12.88 -12.63 -17.58
C ARG A 4 13.04 -11.24 -17.01
N ARG A 5 13.67 -10.38 -17.81
CA ARG A 5 13.71 -8.92 -17.68
C ARG A 5 12.32 -8.37 -17.35
N ARG A 6 12.07 -8.05 -16.08
CA ARG A 6 11.07 -7.07 -15.68
C ARG A 6 11.73 -5.69 -15.80
N HIS A 7 11.90 -5.22 -17.03
CA HIS A 7 12.35 -3.85 -17.26
C HIS A 7 11.18 -2.92 -16.94
N ALA A 8 11.25 -2.21 -15.82
CA ALA A 8 10.39 -1.06 -15.57
C ALA A 8 10.72 -0.01 -16.65
N ARG A 9 9.83 0.16 -17.63
CA ARG A 9 9.96 1.17 -18.69
C ARG A 9 8.95 2.27 -18.46
N PHE A 10 9.25 3.15 -17.52
CA PHE A 10 8.63 4.45 -17.48
C PHE A 10 9.77 5.46 -17.48
N VAL A 11 9.92 6.19 -18.58
CA VAL A 11 10.78 7.36 -18.65
C VAL A 11 9.84 8.54 -18.48
N VAL A 12 9.91 9.19 -17.33
CA VAL A 12 9.21 10.44 -17.05
C VAL A 12 10.27 11.53 -17.15
N ALA A 13 10.17 12.38 -18.17
CA ALA A 13 11.07 13.52 -18.35
C ALA A 13 10.36 14.80 -17.87
N ASP A 14 11.10 15.68 -17.18
CA ASP A 14 10.68 17.00 -16.69
C ASP A 14 9.32 17.05 -15.98
N SER A 15 9.26 16.51 -14.76
CA SER A 15 8.10 16.69 -13.89
C SER A 15 8.51 16.86 -12.42
N GLU A 16 8.17 18.01 -11.83
CA GLU A 16 8.04 18.12 -10.37
C GLU A 16 6.83 17.29 -9.94
N GLY A 17 7.07 16.13 -9.33
CA GLY A 17 6.01 15.24 -8.90
C GLY A 17 6.52 14.02 -8.15
N VAL A 18 5.62 13.38 -7.38
CA VAL A 18 5.90 12.10 -6.74
C VAL A 18 5.26 11.01 -7.58
N LEU A 19 6.06 10.15 -8.18
CA LEU A 19 5.56 8.96 -8.87
C LEU A 19 4.81 8.09 -7.85
N ARG A 20 3.55 7.75 -8.09
CA ARG A 20 2.82 6.82 -7.21
C ARG A 20 2.60 5.51 -7.94
N VAL A 21 3.19 4.44 -7.42
CA VAL A 21 3.04 3.10 -8.01
C VAL A 21 1.98 2.35 -7.23
N ALA A 22 0.90 1.97 -7.92
CA ALA A 22 -0.12 1.10 -7.37
C ALA A 22 0.28 -0.36 -7.62
N CYS A 23 0.31 -1.15 -6.56
CA CYS A 23 0.57 -2.59 -6.63
C CYS A 23 -0.64 -3.33 -6.06
N ASP A 24 -1.05 -4.40 -6.75
CA ASP A 24 -2.07 -5.30 -6.23
C ASP A 24 -1.49 -6.11 -5.08
N VAL A 25 -2.18 -6.11 -3.93
CA VAL A 25 -1.79 -6.85 -2.73
C VAL A 25 -2.99 -7.61 -2.17
N MET A 26 -2.72 -8.72 -1.49
CA MET A 26 -3.73 -9.33 -0.62
C MET A 26 -3.58 -8.70 0.77
N VAL A 27 -4.64 -8.10 1.32
CA VAL A 27 -4.60 -7.55 2.69
C VAL A 27 -5.62 -8.28 3.54
N THR A 28 -5.19 -8.68 4.72
CA THR A 28 -6.04 -9.28 5.75
C THR A 28 -6.13 -8.37 6.94
N ALA A 29 -7.32 -8.32 7.51
CA ALA A 29 -7.66 -7.55 8.67
C ALA A 29 -7.52 -8.35 9.97
N THR A 30 -6.81 -7.81 10.97
CA THR A 30 -6.77 -8.33 12.35
C THR A 30 -7.08 -7.22 13.34
N GLU A 31 -7.62 -7.48 14.52
CA GLU A 31 -8.05 -6.40 15.45
C GLU A 31 -7.01 -5.26 15.62
N ASP A 32 -5.72 -5.58 15.69
CA ASP A 32 -4.65 -4.61 15.95
C ASP A 32 -3.86 -4.15 14.71
N ALA A 33 -4.01 -4.80 13.55
CA ALA A 33 -3.12 -4.57 12.41
C ALA A 33 -3.70 -4.98 11.05
N LEU A 34 -3.23 -4.28 10.02
CA LEU A 34 -3.42 -4.65 8.62
C LEU A 34 -2.21 -5.50 8.19
N ILE A 35 -2.45 -6.68 7.61
CA ILE A 35 -1.39 -7.55 7.09
C ILE A 35 -1.51 -7.60 5.58
N ALA A 36 -0.53 -7.05 4.85
CA ALA A 36 -0.46 -7.12 3.40
C ALA A 36 0.54 -8.19 2.94
N ILE A 37 0.17 -8.98 1.94
CA ILE A 37 1.06 -9.89 1.20
C ILE A 37 1.35 -9.26 -0.16
N SER A 38 2.61 -8.86 -0.36
CA SER A 38 3.11 -8.18 -1.56
C SER A 38 4.16 -9.03 -2.27
N SER A 39 4.36 -8.81 -3.58
CA SER A 39 5.51 -9.35 -4.32
C SER A 39 6.81 -8.59 -4.05
N GLU A 40 6.74 -7.43 -3.41
CA GLU A 40 7.87 -6.55 -3.13
C GLU A 40 7.94 -6.18 -1.65
N PRO A 41 9.15 -6.05 -1.08
CA PRO A 41 9.32 -5.55 0.29
C PRO A 41 8.84 -4.10 0.40
N ALA A 42 8.59 -3.64 1.62
CA ALA A 42 8.35 -2.24 1.93
C ALA A 42 9.29 -1.83 3.07
N ALA A 43 9.73 -0.58 3.08
CA ALA A 43 10.65 -0.10 4.09
C ALA A 43 9.92 0.12 5.42
N VAL A 44 10.49 -0.31 6.54
CA VAL A 44 9.91 -0.02 7.87
C VAL A 44 9.89 1.49 8.08
N GLY A 45 8.75 1.99 8.55
CA GLY A 45 8.47 3.41 8.72
C GLY A 45 7.90 4.10 7.48
N GLU A 46 7.90 3.44 6.30
CA GLU A 46 7.35 3.98 5.06
C GLU A 46 5.85 4.26 5.17
N MET A 47 5.42 5.38 4.59
CA MET A 47 4.03 5.79 4.53
C MET A 47 3.40 5.32 3.22
N LEU A 48 2.34 4.54 3.31
CA LEU A 48 1.62 3.97 2.17
C LEU A 48 0.16 4.41 2.19
N THR A 49 -0.53 4.27 1.06
CA THR A 49 -1.98 4.40 1.00
C THR A 49 -2.59 3.07 0.59
N ILE A 50 -3.54 2.56 1.37
CA ILE A 50 -4.39 1.46 0.92
C ILE A 50 -5.59 2.08 0.21
N GLU A 51 -5.81 1.67 -1.03
CA GLU A 51 -7.04 1.93 -1.78
C GLU A 51 -7.94 0.70 -1.70
N MET A 52 -9.17 0.90 -1.23
CA MET A 52 -10.20 -0.12 -1.11
C MET A 52 -11.36 0.25 -2.01
N ASN A 53 -11.82 -0.67 -2.86
CA ASN A 53 -13.01 -0.44 -3.66
C ASN A 53 -14.24 -1.04 -2.96
N VAL A 54 -15.13 -0.19 -2.45
CA VAL A 54 -16.34 -0.56 -1.70
C VAL A 54 -17.54 0.05 -2.42
N ASP A 55 -18.45 -0.80 -2.90
CA ASP A 55 -19.69 -0.39 -3.59
C ASP A 55 -19.47 0.61 -4.75
N GLY A 56 -18.37 0.45 -5.50
CA GLY A 56 -18.01 1.34 -6.62
C GLY A 56 -17.31 2.64 -6.20
N HIS A 57 -17.07 2.85 -4.91
CA HIS A 57 -16.31 3.96 -4.37
C HIS A 57 -14.90 3.52 -3.95
N VAL A 58 -13.91 4.37 -4.25
CA VAL A 58 -12.52 4.16 -3.80
C VAL A 58 -12.34 4.87 -2.46
N ASP A 59 -12.29 4.09 -1.39
CA ASP A 59 -11.88 4.55 -0.06
C ASP A 59 -10.35 4.48 0.07
N ARG A 60 -9.75 5.45 0.75
CA ARG A 60 -8.29 5.59 0.88
C ARG A 60 -7.90 5.74 2.34
N ALA A 61 -7.02 4.87 2.81
CA ALA A 61 -6.51 4.91 4.17
C ALA A 61 -4.99 5.06 4.19
N PRO A 62 -4.43 6.10 4.84
CA PRO A 62 -2.99 6.19 5.08
C PRO A 62 -2.57 5.13 6.12
N VAL A 63 -1.49 4.43 5.84
CA VAL A 63 -0.94 3.41 6.71
C VAL A 63 0.58 3.55 6.82
N ARG A 64 1.14 3.07 7.91
CA ARG A 64 2.60 3.02 8.12
C ARG A 64 3.06 1.57 8.13
N VAL A 65 4.21 1.31 7.51
CA VAL A 65 4.87 0.01 7.57
C VAL A 65 5.53 -0.15 8.94
N GLU A 66 5.03 -1.08 9.74
CA GLU A 66 5.65 -1.44 11.03
C GLU A 66 6.70 -2.53 10.84
N GLU A 67 6.49 -3.42 9.88
CA GLU A 67 7.36 -4.56 9.65
C GLU A 67 7.23 -5.09 8.22
N SER A 68 8.34 -5.58 7.66
CA SER A 68 8.34 -6.32 6.39
C SER A 68 9.22 -7.56 6.53
N ARG A 69 8.62 -8.75 6.34
CA ARG A 69 9.34 -10.04 6.39
C ARG A 69 9.09 -10.85 5.12
N PRO A 70 10.12 -11.50 4.56
CA PRO A 70 9.93 -12.43 3.47
C PRO A 70 9.14 -13.66 3.95
N VAL A 71 8.25 -14.16 3.09
CA VAL A 71 7.50 -15.41 3.29
C VAL A 71 7.60 -16.23 2.01
N ALA A 72 8.07 -17.47 2.13
CA ALA A 72 8.11 -18.41 1.03
C ALA A 72 6.78 -19.20 0.98
N ALA A 73 6.07 -19.12 -0.15
CA ALA A 73 4.87 -19.91 -0.38
C ALA A 73 4.91 -20.46 -1.82
N GLY A 74 4.80 -21.78 -1.98
CA GLY A 74 4.84 -22.43 -3.30
C GLY A 74 6.11 -22.14 -4.12
N GLY A 75 7.27 -21.98 -3.45
CA GLY A 75 8.54 -21.68 -4.11
C GLY A 75 8.71 -20.22 -4.57
N ILE A 76 7.73 -19.35 -4.31
CA ILE A 76 7.80 -17.92 -4.63
C ILE A 76 8.01 -17.14 -3.34
N VAL A 77 9.00 -16.25 -3.32
CA VAL A 77 9.19 -15.30 -2.24
C VAL A 77 8.18 -14.17 -2.38
N ARG A 78 7.40 -13.95 -1.32
CA ARG A 78 6.53 -12.80 -1.12
C ARG A 78 6.98 -12.06 0.14
N HIS A 79 6.36 -10.92 0.42
CA HIS A 79 6.61 -10.14 1.61
C HIS A 79 5.33 -9.98 2.41
N ARG A 80 5.37 -10.42 3.66
CA ARG A 80 4.36 -10.11 4.67
C ARG A 80 4.72 -8.77 5.30
N ILE A 81 3.83 -7.81 5.11
CA ILE A 81 4.01 -6.43 5.56
C ILE A 81 2.96 -6.17 6.65
N ARG A 82 3.42 -5.84 7.85
CA ARG A 82 2.55 -5.38 8.93
C ARG A 82 2.38 -3.88 8.82
N LEU A 83 1.13 -3.45 8.80
CA LEU A 83 0.72 -2.08 8.59
C LEU A 83 -0.10 -1.61 9.79
N SER A 84 0.21 -0.40 10.27
CA SER A 84 -0.59 0.31 11.26
C SER A 84 -1.41 1.40 10.57
N ARG A 85 -2.61 1.67 11.09
CA ARG A 85 -3.40 2.81 10.62
C ARG A 85 -2.80 4.09 11.16
N VAL A 86 -2.66 5.09 10.30
CA VAL A 86 -2.39 6.44 10.78
C VAL A 86 -3.73 7.09 11.05
N VAL A 87 -4.10 7.17 12.33
CA VAL A 87 -5.24 8.00 12.75
C VAL A 87 -4.78 9.45 12.60
N PRO A 88 -5.41 10.27 11.74
CA PRO A 88 -5.05 11.67 11.65
C PRO A 88 -5.31 12.30 13.03
N THR A 89 -4.24 12.70 13.70
CA THR A 89 -4.32 13.49 14.92
C THR A 89 -4.71 14.90 14.47
N GLY A 90 -5.99 15.21 14.59
CA GLY A 90 -6.68 16.11 13.67
C GLY A 90 -6.26 17.59 13.68
N ARG A 91 -6.74 18.29 12.63
CA ARG A 91 -7.26 19.65 12.77
C ARG A 91 -8.59 19.73 12.03
N ALA A 92 -9.61 20.19 12.73
CA ALA A 92 -11.01 20.19 12.30
C ALA A 92 -11.26 21.16 11.14
N SER A 93 -12.03 20.71 10.16
CA SER A 93 -13.15 21.47 9.59
C SER A 93 -14.14 20.52 8.91
N ALA A 94 -15.29 20.38 9.57
CA ALA A 94 -16.64 20.17 9.04
C ALA A 94 -16.87 19.21 7.86
N GLY A 95 -17.59 18.13 8.15
CA GLY A 95 -18.51 17.49 7.21
C GLY A 95 -18.19 16.03 6.89
N ALA A 96 -19.21 15.19 7.07
CA ALA A 96 -19.33 13.82 6.56
C ALA A 96 -18.56 12.71 7.30
N GLY A 97 -19.21 12.23 8.37
CA GLY A 97 -19.39 10.79 8.58
C GLY A 97 -18.15 9.97 8.89
N THR A 98 -17.81 9.88 10.18
CA THR A 98 -16.95 8.81 10.71
C THR A 98 -17.69 7.47 10.57
N ARG A 99 -17.75 6.93 9.36
CA ARG A 99 -17.99 5.51 9.15
C ARG A 99 -16.74 4.82 9.66
N ARG A 100 -16.84 4.23 10.86
CA ARG A 100 -15.95 3.13 11.28
C ARG A 100 -16.12 2.04 10.22
N SER A 101 -15.36 2.13 9.13
CA SER A 101 -15.39 1.14 8.07
C SER A 101 -14.90 -0.17 8.67
N GLN A 102 -15.86 -1.03 8.94
CA GLN A 102 -15.66 -2.39 9.40
C GLN A 102 -15.05 -3.15 8.23
N TRP A 103 -13.74 -3.01 8.11
CA TRP A 103 -12.79 -3.65 7.22
C TRP A 103 -12.85 -5.18 7.31
N LYS A 104 -13.95 -5.72 6.80
CA LYS A 104 -14.14 -7.13 6.53
C LYS A 104 -14.11 -7.26 5.01
N THR A 105 -12.94 -7.41 4.43
CA THR A 105 -12.84 -7.47 2.96
C THR A 105 -11.83 -8.50 2.50
N ASP A 106 -12.36 -9.40 1.68
CA ASP A 106 -11.67 -10.51 1.03
C ASP A 106 -11.44 -10.20 -0.47
N ARG A 107 -11.35 -8.91 -0.85
CA ARG A 107 -11.35 -8.47 -2.25
C ARG A 107 -10.47 -7.26 -2.53
N ASN A 108 -9.81 -7.30 -3.70
CA ASN A 108 -9.06 -6.30 -4.46
C ASN A 108 -8.64 -5.04 -3.70
N LEU A 109 -7.52 -5.16 -2.98
CA LEU A 109 -6.88 -4.07 -2.29
C LEU A 109 -5.59 -3.68 -3.03
N ARG A 110 -5.38 -2.37 -3.15
CA ARG A 110 -4.17 -1.82 -3.76
C ARG A 110 -3.39 -1.05 -2.71
N VAL A 111 -2.08 -1.28 -2.70
CA VAL A 111 -1.16 -0.47 -1.94
C VAL A 111 -0.48 0.49 -2.91
N VAL A 112 -0.61 1.78 -2.63
CA VAL A 112 0.02 2.85 -3.38
C VAL A 112 1.23 3.33 -2.61
N ARG A 113 2.40 3.22 -3.24
CA ARG A 113 3.68 3.67 -2.69
C ARG A 113 4.02 5.07 -3.17
N PRO A 114 4.56 5.96 -2.31
CA PRO A 114 5.23 7.15 -2.77
C PRO A 114 6.55 6.74 -3.44
N GLY A 115 6.75 7.18 -4.67
CA GLY A 115 7.99 7.00 -5.40
C GLY A 115 9.08 7.88 -4.84
N THR A 116 10.32 7.51 -5.13
CA THR A 116 11.49 8.33 -4.82
C THR A 116 11.38 9.68 -5.52
N ARG A 117 11.69 10.78 -4.82
CA ARG A 117 11.95 12.07 -5.47
C ARG A 117 13.05 11.85 -6.49
N LEU A 118 12.79 12.21 -7.74
CA LEU A 118 13.80 12.22 -8.79
C LEU A 118 14.77 13.38 -8.50
N PRO A 119 16.09 13.18 -8.63
CA PRO A 119 17.05 14.29 -8.63
C PRO A 119 16.91 15.12 -9.92
N ASP A 120 17.17 16.42 -9.79
CA ASP A 120 17.15 17.43 -10.87
C ASP A 120 18.18 17.15 -11.98
#